data_AF-A0A497KGK9-F1
#
_entry.id   AF-A0A497KGK9-F1
#
_cell.length_a   1.000
_cell.length_b   1.000
_cell.length_c   1.000
_cell.angle_alpha   90.00
_cell.angle_beta   90.00
_cell.angle_gamma   90.00
#
_symmetry.space_group_name_H-M   'P 1'
#
loop_
_entity.id
_entity.type
_entity.pdbx_description
1 polymer ?
#
loop_
_entity_poly.entity_id
_entity_poly.type
_entity_poly.pdbx_seq_one_letter_code
_entity_poly.pdbx_strand_id
1 'polypeptide(L)' 'MDLRKWGTVPHSGFGLGVERVLMWMLKLDHIRDTVPFPRDMRRVYP' A
#
# COMPACT_ATOMS: atom_id res chain seq x y z
N MET A 1 2.79 14.38 -20.63
CA MET A 1 2.25 15.07 -19.43
C MET A 1 1.07 15.94 -19.89
N ASP A 2 0.02 15.31 -20.42
CA ASP A 2 -1.03 16.03 -21.17
C ASP A 2 -2.30 16.22 -20.34
N LEU A 3 -2.45 15.48 -19.24
CA LEU A 3 -3.56 15.62 -18.28
C LEU A 3 -3.58 16.98 -17.55
N ARG A 4 -2.44 17.67 -17.44
CA ARG A 4 -2.34 18.97 -16.74
C ARG A 4 -2.40 20.18 -17.68
N LYS A 5 -2.53 19.97 -18.99
CA LYS A 5 -2.39 21.03 -20.01
C LYS A 5 -3.59 21.96 -20.12
N TRP A 6 -4.80 21.49 -19.80
CA TRP A 6 -6.06 22.21 -20.07
C TRP A 6 -6.79 22.67 -18.81
N GLY A 7 -6.04 23.18 -17.82
CA GLY A 7 -6.60 23.63 -16.54
C GLY A 7 -6.80 22.46 -15.58
N THR A 8 -5.78 22.19 -14.78
CA THR A 8 -5.85 21.20 -13.69
C THR A 8 -6.24 21.94 -12.41
N VAL A 9 -7.18 21.39 -11.63
CA VAL A 9 -7.51 21.96 -10.31
C VAL A 9 -6.38 21.68 -9.32
N PRO A 10 -6.21 22.47 -8.25
CA PRO A 10 -5.30 22.10 -7.17
C PRO A 10 -5.78 20.80 -6.52
N HIS A 11 -5.05 19.70 -6.72
CA HIS A 11 -5.35 18.40 -6.12
C HIS A 11 -4.13 17.91 -5.34
N SER A 12 -4.42 17.33 -4.18
CA SER A 12 -3.47 16.58 -3.35
C SER A 12 -3.97 15.13 -3.23
N GLY A 13 -3.08 14.22 -2.89
CA GLY A 13 -3.40 12.82 -2.65
C GLY A 13 -2.63 12.30 -1.45
N PHE A 14 -3.19 11.30 -0.80
CA PHE A 14 -2.49 10.53 0.22
C PHE A 14 -2.49 9.06 -0.20
N GLY A 15 -1.46 8.33 0.23
CA GLY A 15 -1.35 6.89 0.06
C GLY A 15 -1.42 6.19 1.41
N LEU A 16 -2.14 5.08 1.47
CA LEU A 16 -2.24 4.26 2.67
C LEU A 16 -2.08 2.79 2.30
N GLY A 17 -1.16 2.10 2.97
CA GLY A 17 -0.94 0.66 2.77
C GLY A 17 -1.89 -0.15 3.64
N VAL A 18 -2.78 -0.93 3.03
CA VAL A 18 -3.79 -1.71 3.75
C VAL A 18 -3.15 -2.70 4.72
N GLU A 19 -2.09 -3.39 4.31
CA GLU A 19 -1.37 -4.32 5.19
C GLU A 19 -0.79 -3.62 6.43
N ARG A 20 -0.27 -2.39 6.28
CA ARG A 20 0.29 -1.63 7.40
C ARG A 20 -0.78 -1.12 8.36
N VAL A 21 -1.95 -0.76 7.84
CA VAL A 21 -3.11 -0.39 8.67
C VAL A 21 -3.57 -1.57 9.49
N LEU A 22 -3.70 -2.75 8.87
CA LEU A 22 -4.07 -3.98 9.56
C LEU A 22 -3.05 -4.38 10.63
N MET A 23 -1.75 -4.30 10.31
CA MET A 23 -0.68 -4.59 11.26
C MET A 23 -0.78 -3.71 12.51
N TRP A 24 -1.07 -2.42 12.33
CA TRP A 24 -1.25 -1.47 13.43
C TRP A 24 -2.54 -1.74 14.23
N MET A 25 -3.67 -1.93 13.56
CA MET A 25 -4.96 -2.20 14.21
C MET A 25 -4.95 -3.49 15.02
N LEU A 26 -4.29 -4.54 14.50
CA LEU A 26 -4.24 -5.88 15.10
C LEU A 26 -3.01 -6.08 16.01
N LYS A 27 -2.15 -5.06 16.15
CA LYS A 27 -0.89 -5.12 16.94
C LYS A 27 0.01 -6.31 16.57
N LEU A 28 0.16 -6.55 15.29
CA LEU A 28 1.02 -7.61 14.78
C LEU A 28 2.47 -7.14 14.71
N ASP A 29 3.42 -8.02 15.06
CA ASP A 29 4.85 -7.70 14.99
C ASP A 29 5.38 -7.63 13.55
N HIS A 30 4.75 -8.37 12.62
CA HIS A 30 5.19 -8.42 11.23
C HIS A 30 4.04 -8.27 10.22
N ILE A 31 4.28 -7.49 9.16
CA ILE A 31 3.36 -7.31 8.03
C ILE A 31 3.06 -8.60 7.24
N ARG A 32 3.81 -9.67 7.47
CA ARG A 32 3.58 -10.95 6.78
C ARG A 32 2.33 -11.64 7.33
N ASP A 33 1.99 -11.33 8.57
CA ASP A 33 0.87 -11.96 9.28
C ASP A 33 -0.48 -11.33 8.87
N THR A 34 -0.45 -10.21 8.13
CA THR A 34 -1.64 -9.54 7.61
C THR A 34 -2.12 -10.10 6.27
N VAL A 35 -1.34 -10.97 5.60
CA VAL A 35 -1.66 -11.50 4.26
C VAL A 35 -1.41 -13.01 4.20
N PRO A 36 -2.33 -13.82 3.65
CA PRO A 36 -2.17 -15.28 3.62
C PRO A 36 -0.99 -15.76 2.75
N PHE A 37 -0.66 -15.03 1.68
CA PHE A 37 0.46 -15.36 0.79
C PHE A 37 1.41 -14.16 0.68
N PRO A 38 2.29 -13.94 1.68
CA PRO A 38 3.19 -12.80 1.67
C PRO A 38 4.18 -12.92 0.51
N ARG A 39 4.33 -11.84 -0.26
CA ARG A 39 5.36 -11.71 -1.29
C ARG A 39 6.56 -10.98 -0.69
N ASP A 40 7.72 -11.62 -0.78
CA ASP A 40 8.99 -11.06 -0.37
C ASP A 40 10.01 -11.31 -1.48
N MET A 41 11.14 -10.60 -1.47
CA MET A 41 12.24 -10.85 -2.42
C MET A 41 12.68 -12.32 -2.42
N ARG A 42 12.55 -13.03 -1.30
CA ARG A 42 12.91 -14.44 -1.15
C ARG A 42 11.75 -15.42 -1.38
N ARG A 43 10.50 -14.95 -1.46
CA ARG A 43 9.30 -15.80 -1.57
C ARG A 43 8.34 -15.25 -2.63
N VAL A 44 8.35 -15.90 -3.80
CA VAL A 44 7.51 -15.55 -4.96
C VAL A 44 6.39 -16.56 -5.21
N TYR A 45 6.49 -17.78 -4.67
CA TYR A 45 5.47 -18.83 -4.80
C TYR A 45 4.81 -19.14 -3.43
N PRO A 46 3.53 -19.55 -3.42
CA PRO A 46 2.84 -20.01 -2.21
C PRO A 46 3.63 -21.09 -1.47
#